data_AF-A0A126Z904-F1
#
_entry.id   AF-A0A126Z904-F1
#
_cell.length_a   1.000
_cell.length_b   1.000
_cell.length_c   1.000
_cell.angle_alpha   90.00
_cell.angle_beta   90.00
_cell.angle_gamma   90.00
#
_symmetry.space_group_name_H-M   'P 1'
#
loop_
_entity.id
_entity.type
_entity.pdbx_description
1 polymer ?
#
loop_
_entity_poly.entity_id
_entity_poly.type
_entity_poly.pdbx_seq_one_letter_code
_entity_poly.pdbx_strand_id
1 'polypeptide(L)'
;MSRRTLLVVILAVLSVAAAVVVLVLLHRAAASHPATGPTSAAAATTGTARPAPATARERAFTVADRFCQPGEASDQWQRSLAPVLTGAAQTMFAATKPANVPCEHVDEASGQAIGDQQTSTNAAWQFTAATGGPVTVTLHRDSPHDAWLASYVQPGN
;
A
#
# COMPACT_ATOMS: atom_id res chain seq x y z
N MET A 1 -23.90 -30.44 -18.85
CA MET A 1 -24.66 -29.22 -18.44
C MET A 1 -25.44 -28.72 -19.65
N SER A 2 -26.74 -28.45 -19.47
CA SER A 2 -27.66 -28.17 -20.58
C SER A 2 -27.48 -26.74 -21.11
N ARG A 3 -27.58 -26.53 -22.43
CA ARG A 3 -27.44 -25.21 -23.10
C ARG A 3 -28.36 -24.14 -22.50
N ARG A 4 -29.48 -24.54 -21.88
CA ARG A 4 -30.41 -23.65 -21.18
C ARG A 4 -29.83 -23.08 -19.87
N THR A 5 -29.02 -23.85 -19.15
CA THR A 5 -28.39 -23.40 -17.90
C THR A 5 -27.29 -22.38 -18.16
N LEU A 6 -26.57 -22.52 -19.29
CA LEU A 6 -25.52 -21.58 -19.69
C LEU A 6 -26.09 -20.20 -20.08
N LEU A 7 -27.25 -20.17 -20.75
CA LEU A 7 -27.93 -18.94 -21.16
C LEU A 7 -28.46 -18.11 -19.97
N VAL A 8 -28.95 -18.76 -18.91
CA VAL A 8 -29.46 -18.08 -17.71
C VAL A 8 -28.32 -17.42 -16.92
N VAL A 9 -27.17 -18.07 -16.82
CA VAL A 9 -25.99 -17.52 -16.11
C VAL A 9 -25.44 -16.29 -16.85
N ILE A 10 -25.37 -16.32 -18.18
CA ILE A 10 -24.87 -15.19 -18.97
C ILE A 10 -25.80 -13.96 -18.84
N LEU A 11 -27.12 -14.16 -18.86
CA LEU A 11 -28.10 -13.08 -18.65
C LEU A 11 -28.03 -12.47 -17.24
N ALA A 12 -27.75 -13.27 -16.21
CA ALA A 12 -27.56 -12.79 -14.85
C ALA A 12 -26.27 -11.96 -14.69
N VAL A 13 -25.18 -12.33 -15.37
CA VAL A 13 -23.91 -11.58 -15.29
C VAL A 13 -24.00 -10.24 -16.04
N LEU A 14 -24.68 -10.20 -17.19
CA LEU A 14 -24.88 -8.95 -17.96
C LEU A 14 -25.76 -7.93 -17.23
N SER A 15 -26.76 -8.37 -16.48
CA SER A 15 -27.64 -7.47 -15.71
C SER A 15 -26.92 -6.83 -14.52
N VAL A 16 -26.01 -7.54 -13.87
CA VAL A 16 -25.18 -6.99 -12.78
C VAL A 16 -24.15 -5.98 -13.31
N ALA A 17 -23.53 -6.26 -14.47
CA ALA A 17 -22.57 -5.33 -15.08
C ALA A 17 -23.22 -4.00 -15.50
N ALA A 18 -24.45 -4.04 -16.04
CA ALA A 18 -25.19 -2.82 -16.39
C ALA A 18 -25.55 -1.97 -15.15
N ALA A 19 -25.92 -2.61 -14.03
CA ALA A 19 -26.24 -1.91 -12.78
C ALA A 19 -25.03 -1.17 -12.20
N VAL A 20 -23.83 -1.76 -12.28
CA VAL A 20 -22.59 -1.12 -11.78
C VAL A 20 -22.20 0.08 -12.64
N VAL A 21 -22.34 0.00 -13.97
CA VAL A 21 -22.03 1.13 -14.88
C VAL A 21 -22.99 2.30 -14.67
N VAL A 22 -24.29 2.03 -14.47
CA VAL A 22 -25.29 3.08 -14.16
C VAL A 22 -25.00 3.75 -12.81
N LEU A 23 -24.58 2.98 -11.79
CA LEU A 23 -24.23 3.53 -10.48
C LEU A 23 -23.00 4.46 -10.53
N VAL A 24 -21.99 4.12 -11.34
CA VAL A 24 -20.77 4.94 -11.53
C VAL A 24 -21.08 6.21 -12.33
N LEU A 25 -21.99 6.15 -13.31
CA LEU A 25 -22.40 7.32 -14.09
C LEU A 25 -23.26 8.30 -13.28
N LEU A 26 -24.14 7.80 -12.40
CA LEU A 26 -24.96 8.64 -11.51
C LEU A 26 -24.12 9.37 -10.44
N HIS A 27 -23.03 8.77 -9.95
CA HIS A 27 -22.10 9.46 -9.03
C HIS A 27 -21.30 10.58 -9.70
N ARG A 28 -21.12 10.53 -11.03
CA ARG A 28 -20.42 11.60 -11.76
C ARG A 28 -21.32 12.77 -12.16
N ALA A 29 -22.64 12.59 -12.14
CA ALA A 29 -23.61 13.60 -12.60
C ALA A 29 -24.04 14.61 -11.52
N ALA A 30 -23.81 14.34 -10.23
CA ALA A 30 -24.24 15.22 -9.13
C ALA A 30 -23.30 16.42 -8.85
N ALA A 31 -22.22 16.58 -9.60
CA ALA A 31 -21.24 17.67 -9.40
C ALA A 31 -21.38 18.82 -10.41
N SER A 32 -22.56 19.06 -10.97
CA SER A 32 -22.80 20.13 -11.95
C SER A 32 -23.94 21.05 -11.50
N HIS A 33 -23.65 22.01 -10.64
CA HIS A 33 -24.44 23.24 -10.56
C HIS A 33 -23.54 24.44 -10.91
N PRO A 34 -23.98 25.33 -11.82
CA PRO A 34 -23.21 26.48 -12.25
C PRO A 34 -23.40 27.63 -11.25
N ALA A 35 -22.31 28.22 -10.76
CA ALA A 35 -22.33 29.50 -10.10
C ALA A 35 -21.81 30.56 -11.09
N THR A 36 -22.73 31.38 -11.58
CA THR A 36 -22.50 32.54 -12.43
C THR A 36 -21.96 33.71 -11.59
N GLY A 37 -20.86 34.34 -12.03
CA GLY A 37 -20.59 35.76 -11.74
C GLY A 37 -19.18 36.09 -11.23
N PRO A 38 -18.60 37.23 -11.65
CA PRO A 38 -17.17 37.34 -11.94
C PRO A 38 -16.38 37.98 -10.79
N THR A 39 -15.19 37.46 -10.51
CA THR A 39 -14.10 38.26 -9.93
C THR A 39 -12.81 37.64 -10.43
N SER A 40 -12.12 38.35 -11.32
CA SER A 40 -10.71 38.14 -11.63
C SER A 40 -9.89 38.38 -10.35
N ALA A 41 -9.80 37.36 -9.51
CA ALA A 41 -8.63 37.16 -8.68
C ALA A 41 -7.72 36.26 -9.50
N ALA A 42 -6.60 36.82 -9.98
CA ALA A 42 -5.47 36.02 -10.42
C ALA A 42 -4.97 35.22 -9.21
N ALA A 43 -5.61 34.07 -8.96
CA ALA A 43 -5.11 33.08 -8.03
C ALA A 43 -3.83 32.56 -8.67
N ALA A 44 -2.69 33.05 -8.14
CA ALA A 44 -1.40 32.45 -8.38
C ALA A 44 -1.57 30.95 -8.21
N THR A 45 -1.48 30.22 -9.31
CA THR A 45 -1.52 28.77 -9.30
C THR A 45 -0.19 28.36 -8.70
N THR A 46 -0.12 28.30 -7.37
CA THR A 46 0.94 27.58 -6.68
C THR A 46 0.74 26.14 -7.09
N GLY A 47 1.40 25.72 -8.15
CA GLY A 47 1.39 24.34 -8.60
C GLY A 47 1.98 23.52 -7.48
N THR A 48 1.12 22.91 -6.65
CA THR A 48 1.55 21.90 -5.70
C THR A 48 2.03 20.72 -6.53
N ALA A 49 3.32 20.71 -6.83
CA ALA A 49 3.97 19.58 -7.49
C ALA A 49 3.64 18.33 -6.68
N ARG A 50 3.14 17.30 -7.37
CA ARG A 50 2.85 16.01 -6.73
C ARG A 50 4.16 15.50 -6.10
N PRO A 51 4.16 15.08 -4.82
CA PRO A 51 5.35 14.49 -4.21
C PRO A 51 5.84 13.33 -5.08
N ALA A 52 7.16 13.26 -5.27
CA ALA A 52 7.76 12.11 -5.94
C ALA A 52 7.40 10.82 -5.16
N PRO A 53 7.20 9.69 -5.85
CA PRO A 53 6.99 8.42 -5.17
C PRO A 53 8.22 8.10 -4.30
N ALA A 54 7.97 7.55 -3.11
CA ALA A 54 9.03 7.15 -2.19
C ALA A 54 9.99 6.14 -2.85
N THR A 55 11.28 6.27 -2.53
CA THR A 55 12.29 5.30 -2.99
C THR A 55 12.09 3.94 -2.32
N ALA A 56 12.70 2.89 -2.87
CA ALA A 56 12.66 1.56 -2.26
C ALA A 56 13.23 1.59 -0.82
N ARG A 57 14.34 2.30 -0.59
CA ARG A 57 14.94 2.44 0.74
C ARG A 57 14.00 3.11 1.74
N GLU A 58 13.43 4.25 1.37
CA GLU A 58 12.47 4.99 2.22
C GLU A 58 11.25 4.14 2.56
N ARG A 59 10.73 3.39 1.58
CA ARG A 59 9.62 2.47 1.81
C ARG A 59 10.02 1.35 2.77
N ALA A 60 11.19 0.75 2.56
CA ALA A 60 11.66 -0.33 3.42
C ALA A 60 11.85 0.13 4.86
N PHE A 61 12.43 1.32 5.06
CA PHE A 61 12.56 1.92 6.38
C PHE A 61 11.19 2.17 7.01
N THR A 62 10.25 2.78 6.28
CA THR A 62 8.87 3.01 6.77
C THR A 62 8.20 1.71 7.24
N VAL A 63 8.41 0.61 6.52
CA VAL A 63 7.86 -0.70 6.88
C VAL A 63 8.54 -1.22 8.14
N ALA A 64 9.87 -1.19 8.20
CA ALA A 64 10.63 -1.68 9.35
C ALA A 64 10.30 -0.89 10.63
N ASP A 65 10.21 0.43 10.53
CA ASP A 65 9.87 1.33 11.64
C ASP A 65 8.49 1.04 12.22
N ARG A 66 7.48 0.85 11.36
CA ARG A 66 6.12 0.47 11.80
C ARG A 66 6.07 -0.95 12.34
N PHE A 67 6.83 -1.87 11.76
CA PHE A 67 6.82 -3.26 12.17
C PHE A 67 7.43 -3.43 13.57
N CYS A 68 8.52 -2.71 13.88
CA CYS A 68 9.23 -2.76 15.16
C CYS A 68 8.65 -1.83 16.23
N GLN A 69 7.33 -1.92 16.45
CA GLN A 69 6.59 -1.18 17.48
C GLN A 69 5.90 -2.16 18.46
N PRO A 70 6.65 -2.89 19.31
CA PRO A 70 6.07 -3.95 20.13
C PRO A 70 5.10 -3.45 21.22
N GLY A 71 5.19 -2.17 21.58
CA GLY A 71 4.27 -1.51 22.52
C GLY A 71 2.97 -0.98 21.88
N GLU A 72 2.82 -1.03 20.56
CA GLU A 72 1.63 -0.50 19.89
C GLU A 72 0.43 -1.45 20.01
N ALA A 73 -0.78 -0.88 20.08
CA ALA A 73 -2.01 -1.66 20.05
C ALA A 73 -2.16 -2.38 18.70
N SER A 74 -2.58 -3.64 18.71
CA SER A 74 -2.64 -4.48 17.51
C SER A 74 -3.45 -3.86 16.36
N ASP A 75 -4.55 -3.18 16.65
CA ASP A 75 -5.41 -2.55 15.65
C ASP A 75 -4.77 -1.32 15.00
N GLN A 76 -3.98 -0.55 15.76
CA GLN A 76 -3.23 0.59 15.24
C GLN A 76 -2.05 0.11 14.40
N TRP A 77 -1.31 -0.87 14.91
CA TRP A 77 -0.18 -1.50 14.20
C TRP A 77 -0.61 -2.11 12.85
N GLN A 78 -1.73 -2.83 12.82
CA GLN A 78 -2.26 -3.39 11.57
C GLN A 78 -2.69 -2.30 10.59
N ARG A 79 -3.36 -1.25 11.07
CA ARG A 79 -3.77 -0.11 10.22
C ARG A 79 -2.58 0.68 9.70
N SER A 80 -1.51 0.81 10.48
CA SER A 80 -0.29 1.50 10.06
C SER A 80 0.48 0.69 9.00
N LEU A 81 0.49 -0.65 9.10
CA LEU A 81 1.16 -1.53 8.14
C LEU A 81 0.37 -1.76 6.85
N ALA A 82 -0.97 -1.87 6.92
CA ALA A 82 -1.81 -2.17 5.76
C ALA A 82 -1.47 -1.38 4.47
N PRO A 83 -1.29 -0.04 4.48
CA PRO A 83 -1.02 0.71 3.24
C PRO A 83 0.38 0.49 2.65
N VAL A 84 1.30 -0.15 3.38
CA VAL A 84 2.69 -0.37 2.95
C VAL A 84 3.03 -1.84 2.73
N LEU A 85 2.07 -2.74 2.92
CA LEU A 85 2.19 -4.17 2.70
C LEU A 85 1.45 -4.60 1.43
N THR A 86 1.96 -5.62 0.73
CA THR A 86 1.17 -6.34 -0.27
C THR A 86 -0.01 -7.05 0.39
N GLY A 87 -1.06 -7.39 -0.37
CA GLY A 87 -2.20 -8.13 0.18
C GLY A 87 -1.81 -9.50 0.77
N ALA A 88 -0.81 -10.16 0.17
CA ALA A 88 -0.25 -11.41 0.71
C ALA A 88 0.44 -11.18 2.05
N ALA A 89 1.27 -10.14 2.18
CA ALA A 89 1.95 -9.79 3.42
C ALA A 89 0.97 -9.39 4.53
N GLN A 90 -0.08 -8.62 4.21
CA GLN A 90 -1.16 -8.32 5.15
C GLN A 90 -1.79 -9.60 5.70
N THR A 91 -2.06 -10.58 4.84
CA THR A 91 -2.61 -11.88 5.24
C THR A 91 -1.64 -12.64 6.14
N MET A 92 -0.34 -12.64 5.81
CA MET A 92 0.69 -13.30 6.63
C MET A 92 0.79 -12.72 8.04
N PHE A 93 0.70 -11.39 8.17
CA PHE A 93 0.87 -10.70 9.45
C PHE A 93 -0.46 -10.43 10.21
N ALA A 94 -1.61 -10.85 9.67
CA ALA A 94 -2.92 -10.57 10.27
C ALA A 94 -3.10 -11.12 11.69
N ALA A 95 -2.42 -12.23 12.01
CA ALA A 95 -2.46 -12.85 13.34
C ALA A 95 -1.28 -12.43 14.25
N THR A 96 -0.31 -11.68 13.71
CA THR A 96 0.86 -11.22 14.48
C THR A 96 0.43 -10.20 15.51
N LYS A 97 0.85 -10.42 16.76
CA LYS A 97 0.72 -9.42 17.83
C LYS A 97 2.00 -8.58 17.87
N PRO A 98 1.91 -7.24 17.94
CA PRO A 98 3.08 -6.37 17.99
C PRO A 98 4.02 -6.75 19.14
N ALA A 99 3.47 -7.05 20.32
CA ALA A 99 4.23 -7.48 21.49
C ALA A 99 5.07 -8.77 21.32
N ASN A 100 4.83 -9.55 20.26
CA ASN A 100 5.59 -10.76 19.93
C ASN A 100 6.66 -10.51 18.85
N VAL A 101 6.75 -9.29 18.31
CA VAL A 101 7.76 -8.93 17.31
C VAL A 101 9.09 -8.72 18.04
N PRO A 102 10.16 -9.49 17.71
CA PRO A 102 11.44 -9.38 18.38
C PRO A 102 12.26 -8.23 17.76
N CYS A 103 11.72 -7.02 17.75
CA CYS A 103 12.48 -5.82 17.42
C CYS A 103 11.77 -4.57 17.96
N GLU A 104 12.55 -3.56 18.28
CA GLU A 104 12.08 -2.25 18.71
C GLU A 104 12.99 -1.21 18.09
N HIS A 105 12.41 -0.17 17.48
CA HIS A 105 13.09 0.97 16.85
C HIS A 105 14.19 0.60 15.84
N VAL A 106 14.05 1.03 14.58
CA VAL A 106 15.10 0.83 13.58
C VAL A 106 15.88 2.11 13.30
N ASP A 107 17.19 1.98 13.11
CA ASP A 107 18.04 3.09 12.71
C ASP A 107 17.97 3.30 11.19
N GLU A 108 17.48 4.44 10.74
CA GLU A 108 17.39 4.79 9.32
C GLU A 108 18.77 4.84 8.65
N ALA A 109 19.81 5.29 9.37
CA ALA A 109 21.15 5.43 8.81
C ALA A 109 21.78 4.06 8.50
N SER A 110 21.42 3.02 9.26
CA SER A 110 21.91 1.66 9.08
C SER A 110 21.45 0.97 7.78
N GLY A 111 20.46 1.52 7.08
CA GLY A 111 19.83 0.87 5.93
C GLY A 111 20.79 0.47 4.81
N GLN A 112 21.04 -0.84 4.66
CA GLN A 112 21.86 -1.44 3.60
C GLN A 112 20.99 -2.23 2.62
N ALA A 113 21.30 -2.15 1.33
CA ALA A 113 20.69 -3.02 0.32
C ALA A 113 21.18 -4.47 0.49
N ILE A 114 20.27 -5.43 0.38
CA ILE A 114 20.58 -6.86 0.51
C ILE A 114 20.56 -7.56 -0.84
N GLY A 115 21.63 -8.30 -1.11
CA GLY A 115 21.76 -9.19 -2.26
C GLY A 115 21.67 -8.48 -3.61
N ASP A 116 21.41 -9.28 -4.64
CA ASP A 116 21.18 -8.87 -6.02
C ASP A 116 19.72 -8.48 -6.29
N GLN A 117 18.86 -8.49 -5.27
CA GLN A 117 17.43 -8.23 -5.40
C GLN A 117 17.09 -6.76 -5.72
N GLN A 118 18.05 -5.91 -6.08
CA GLN A 118 17.84 -4.52 -6.46
C GLN A 118 17.49 -4.42 -7.95
N THR A 119 16.25 -4.75 -8.29
CA THR A 119 15.74 -4.71 -9.66
C THR A 119 14.74 -3.58 -9.85
N SER A 120 14.19 -3.45 -11.05
CA SER A 120 13.14 -2.46 -11.32
C SER A 120 11.82 -2.79 -10.62
N THR A 121 11.62 -3.99 -10.08
CA THR A 121 10.34 -4.43 -9.45
C THR A 121 10.50 -5.12 -8.11
N ASN A 122 11.73 -5.45 -7.70
CA ASN A 122 12.06 -6.04 -6.41
C ASN A 122 13.20 -5.25 -5.76
N ALA A 123 13.20 -5.21 -4.43
CA ALA A 123 14.27 -4.64 -3.63
C ALA A 123 14.29 -5.32 -2.25
N ALA A 124 15.46 -5.45 -1.64
CA ALA A 124 15.58 -5.91 -0.26
C ALA A 124 16.50 -4.98 0.53
N TRP A 125 16.11 -4.63 1.74
CA TRP A 125 16.88 -3.73 2.61
C TRP A 125 16.95 -4.29 4.02
N GLN A 126 18.05 -4.05 4.70
CA GLN A 126 18.25 -4.43 6.08
C GLN A 126 18.56 -3.19 6.92
N PHE A 127 17.94 -3.11 8.10
CA PHE A 127 18.15 -2.07 9.08
C PHE A 127 18.52 -2.70 10.42
N THR A 128 19.37 -2.05 11.19
CA THR A 128 19.66 -2.40 12.57
C THR A 128 18.50 -1.94 13.46
N ALA A 129 17.92 -2.86 14.22
CA ALA A 129 16.99 -2.50 15.30
C ALA A 129 17.74 -2.31 16.62
N ALA A 130 17.17 -1.52 17.54
CA ALA A 130 17.74 -1.31 18.86
C ALA A 130 17.74 -2.59 19.70
N THR A 131 16.77 -3.48 19.46
CA THR A 131 16.65 -4.81 20.10
C THR A 131 16.36 -5.90 19.06
N GLY A 132 16.72 -7.15 19.36
CA GLY A 132 16.37 -8.31 18.54
C GLY A 132 17.06 -8.44 17.18
N GLY A 133 18.11 -7.64 16.93
CA GLY A 133 18.97 -7.80 15.76
C GLY A 133 18.43 -7.12 14.49
N PRO A 134 19.04 -7.42 13.33
CA PRO A 134 18.73 -6.70 12.09
C PRO A 134 17.38 -7.11 11.49
N VAL A 135 16.65 -6.15 10.96
CA VAL A 135 15.34 -6.33 10.33
C VAL A 135 15.49 -6.21 8.82
N THR A 136 15.12 -7.27 8.11
CA THR A 136 15.16 -7.31 6.65
C THR A 136 13.76 -7.11 6.09
N VAL A 137 13.60 -6.19 5.14
CA VAL A 137 12.35 -5.92 4.43
C VAL A 137 12.54 -6.23 2.96
N THR A 138 11.69 -7.11 2.43
CA THR A 138 11.60 -7.39 1.00
C THR A 138 10.43 -6.61 0.42
N LEU A 139 10.70 -5.87 -0.64
CA LEU A 139 9.76 -5.03 -1.37
C LEU A 139 9.48 -5.60 -2.75
N HIS A 140 8.25 -5.39 -3.20
CA HIS A 140 7.78 -5.72 -4.53
C HIS A 140 6.91 -4.59 -5.08
N ARG A 141 6.91 -4.45 -6.41
CA ARG A 141 5.94 -3.65 -7.17
C ARG A 141 5.72 -4.32 -8.53
N ASP A 142 4.50 -4.23 -9.04
CA ASP A 142 4.12 -4.94 -10.28
C ASP A 142 4.78 -4.32 -11.52
N SER A 143 5.06 -3.01 -11.50
CA SER A 143 5.77 -2.31 -12.56
C SER A 143 6.74 -1.24 -12.01
N PRO A 144 7.68 -0.72 -12.83
CA PRO A 144 8.61 0.32 -12.41
C PRO A 144 7.95 1.65 -11.99
N HIS A 145 6.66 1.84 -12.28
CA HIS A 145 5.90 3.04 -11.97
C HIS A 145 4.98 2.87 -10.75
N ASP A 146 4.78 1.64 -10.28
CA ASP A 146 3.95 1.36 -9.11
C ASP A 146 4.69 1.69 -7.81
N ALA A 147 3.90 1.89 -6.75
CA ALA A 147 4.43 2.08 -5.41
C ALA A 147 5.11 0.80 -4.92
N TRP A 148 6.25 0.96 -4.25
CA TRP A 148 6.86 -0.13 -3.49
C TRP A 148 5.96 -0.53 -2.32
N LEU A 149 5.73 -1.84 -2.20
CA LEU A 149 5.03 -2.47 -1.08
C LEU A 149 5.90 -3.59 -0.51
N ALA A 150 5.87 -3.79 0.80
CA ALA A 150 6.58 -4.91 1.41
C ALA A 150 5.83 -6.22 1.18
N SER A 151 6.51 -7.18 0.57
CA SER A 151 6.05 -8.55 0.39
C SER A 151 6.42 -9.42 1.57
N TYR A 152 7.46 -9.06 2.33
CA TYR A 152 7.91 -9.79 3.50
C TYR A 152 8.73 -8.90 4.44
N VAL A 153 8.68 -9.22 5.74
CA VAL A 153 9.47 -8.59 6.79
C VAL A 153 10.02 -9.71 7.68
N GLN A 154 11.33 -9.73 7.87
CA GLN A 154 12.02 -10.71 8.70
C GLN A 154 12.81 -9.97 9.79
N PRO A 155 12.33 -9.96 11.04
CA PRO A 155 13.15 -9.52 12.16
C PRO A 155 14.28 -10.52 12.42
N GLY A 156 15.39 -10.02 12.95
CA GLY A 156 16.51 -10.83 13.42
C GLY A 156 16.13 -11.62 14.68
N ASN A 157 17.00 -12.55 15.06
CA ASN A 157 17.00 -13.21 16.38
C ASN A 157 18.34 -12.93 17.06
#